data_AF-A0A3D4ZY47-F1
#
_entry.id   AF-A0A3D4ZY47-F1
#
_cell.length_a   1.000
_cell.length_b   1.000
_cell.length_c   1.000
_cell.angle_alpha   90.00
_cell.angle_beta   90.00
_cell.angle_gamma   90.00
#
_symmetry.space_group_name_H-M   'P 1'
#
loop_
_entity.id
_entity.type
_entity.pdbx_description
1 polymer ?
#
loop_
_entity_poly.entity_id
_entity_poly.type
_entity_poly.pdbx_seq_one_letter_code
_entity_poly.pdbx_strand_id
1 'polypeptide(L)'
;MWVVEPPAGIDGNTGLMLVLHNWGGVYNSPEYIKWCNTFAERFNVVAASVNYLQSGSEWKDYPDRPYDHGYLQAMDCIGALYHIYSQLKEKGIEFNEHRVYSMGGSGGGNVTQMVMKLAPHTFACGVDICGMPGLTDGIAYGTGEYGSHLNAGYSQDPASPKYLTKDMQEIRDFGNLEHCRLLKAANPNLKIVICHGVDDRSCPVVHKIAQFRSMIDAGLDVDGHFFTEWHVDGSVVTSTGHPVGDREQVVIKYADAYMKEDGKFARATAGASDFTRKANFEYPTTNGKYVIDYSAYPRIEFVPKEG
;
A
#
# COMPACT_ATOMS: atom_id res chain seq x y z
N MET A 1 -8.19 -4.58 -14.49
CA MET A 1 -7.30 -5.36 -13.60
C MET A 1 -6.87 -6.63 -14.31
N TRP A 2 -5.70 -7.15 -13.99
CA TRP A 2 -5.18 -8.45 -14.42
C TRP A 2 -5.13 -9.37 -13.20
N VAL A 3 -5.71 -10.56 -13.31
CA VAL A 3 -5.84 -11.51 -12.21
C VAL A 3 -5.24 -12.84 -12.66
N VAL A 4 -4.42 -13.43 -11.81
CA VAL A 4 -3.75 -14.72 -12.04
C VAL A 4 -4.02 -15.62 -10.85
N GLU A 5 -4.49 -16.83 -11.13
CA GLU A 5 -4.64 -17.90 -10.13
C GLU A 5 -3.32 -18.68 -10.01
N PRO A 6 -3.03 -19.31 -8.86
CA PRO A 6 -1.89 -20.20 -8.75
C PRO A 6 -1.99 -21.35 -9.78
N PRO A 7 -0.88 -21.81 -10.39
CA PRO A 7 -0.93 -22.86 -11.42
C PRO A 7 -1.56 -24.19 -10.96
N ALA A 8 -1.54 -24.47 -9.66
CA ALA A 8 -2.16 -25.65 -9.05
C ALA A 8 -3.68 -25.52 -8.85
N GLY A 9 -4.27 -24.36 -9.14
CA GLY A 9 -5.66 -24.03 -8.85
C GLY A 9 -5.85 -23.48 -7.43
N ILE A 10 -7.03 -22.90 -7.16
CA ILE A 10 -7.38 -22.31 -5.86
C ILE A 10 -7.82 -23.42 -4.89
N ASP A 11 -7.25 -23.40 -3.68
CA ASP A 11 -7.58 -24.28 -2.57
C ASP A 11 -7.78 -23.50 -1.25
N GLY A 12 -8.15 -24.20 -0.18
CA GLY A 12 -8.39 -23.59 1.13
C GLY A 12 -7.18 -22.92 1.78
N ASN A 13 -5.96 -23.11 1.28
CA ASN A 13 -4.78 -22.38 1.75
C ASN A 13 -4.38 -21.21 0.85
N THR A 14 -4.96 -21.12 -0.36
CA THR A 14 -4.68 -20.08 -1.34
C THR A 14 -5.06 -18.71 -0.79
N GLY A 15 -4.11 -17.78 -0.75
CA GLY A 15 -4.35 -16.39 -0.33
C GLY A 15 -4.77 -15.46 -1.47
N LEU A 16 -4.79 -14.16 -1.19
CA LEU A 16 -4.99 -13.10 -2.18
C LEU A 16 -3.79 -12.14 -2.15
N MET A 17 -3.42 -11.56 -3.29
CA MET A 17 -2.33 -10.58 -3.33
C MET A 17 -2.58 -9.45 -4.33
N LEU A 18 -2.36 -8.22 -3.88
CA LEU A 18 -2.30 -7.05 -4.76
C LEU A 18 -0.86 -6.79 -5.25
N VAL A 19 -0.71 -6.57 -6.56
CA VAL A 19 0.55 -6.21 -7.23
C VAL A 19 0.36 -4.83 -7.85
N LEU A 20 0.80 -3.81 -7.13
CA LEU A 20 0.43 -2.41 -7.38
C LEU A 20 1.53 -1.67 -8.14
N HIS A 21 1.12 -1.02 -9.23
CA HIS A 21 2.04 -0.35 -10.13
C HIS A 21 2.52 1.02 -9.61
N ASN A 22 3.46 1.66 -10.28
CA ASN A 22 3.89 3.02 -9.93
C ASN A 22 2.87 4.07 -10.42
N TRP A 23 3.09 5.33 -10.07
CA TRP A 23 2.28 6.46 -10.58
C TRP A 23 2.35 6.50 -12.12
N GLY A 24 1.17 6.45 -12.76
CA GLY A 24 1.04 6.46 -14.22
C GLY A 24 1.27 5.11 -14.87
N GLY A 25 1.58 4.07 -14.09
CA GLY A 25 1.62 2.69 -14.54
C GLY A 25 0.24 2.18 -14.93
N VAL A 26 0.20 0.97 -15.51
CA VAL A 26 -1.04 0.26 -15.85
C VAL A 26 -0.92 -1.21 -15.47
N TYR A 27 -2.03 -1.82 -15.10
CA TYR A 27 -2.07 -3.17 -14.53
C TYR A 27 -1.50 -4.28 -15.43
N ASN A 28 -1.46 -4.05 -16.75
CA ASN A 28 -1.06 -5.04 -17.75
C ASN A 28 0.30 -4.76 -18.37
N SER A 29 1.12 -3.87 -17.79
CA SER A 29 2.51 -3.77 -18.23
C SER A 29 3.24 -5.12 -18.05
N PRO A 30 4.18 -5.49 -18.93
CA PRO A 30 4.83 -6.80 -18.91
C PRO A 30 5.43 -7.19 -17.55
N GLU A 31 5.98 -6.22 -16.81
CA GLU A 31 6.55 -6.42 -15.47
C GLU A 31 5.49 -6.84 -14.44
N TYR A 32 4.30 -6.23 -14.44
CA TYR A 32 3.24 -6.56 -13.48
C TYR A 32 2.56 -7.88 -13.82
N ILE A 33 2.42 -8.20 -15.11
CA ILE A 33 1.98 -9.54 -15.54
C ILE A 33 2.99 -10.59 -15.05
N LYS A 34 4.29 -10.36 -15.27
CA LYS A 34 5.34 -11.27 -14.79
C LYS A 34 5.24 -11.46 -13.27
N TRP A 35 5.18 -10.38 -12.50
CA TRP A 35 5.11 -10.45 -11.04
C TRP A 35 3.85 -11.14 -10.54
N CYS A 36 2.68 -10.90 -11.15
CA CYS A 36 1.46 -11.64 -10.80
C CYS A 36 1.64 -13.14 -11.01
N ASN A 37 2.24 -13.58 -12.12
CA ASN A 37 2.51 -15.01 -12.35
C ASN A 37 3.47 -15.58 -11.31
N THR A 38 4.61 -14.92 -11.10
CA THR A 38 5.63 -15.36 -10.13
C THR A 38 5.05 -15.47 -8.72
N PHE A 39 4.30 -14.45 -8.27
CA PHE A 39 3.79 -14.42 -6.91
C PHE A 39 2.59 -15.33 -6.71
N ALA A 40 1.73 -15.51 -7.73
CA ALA A 40 0.64 -16.48 -7.68
C ALA A 40 1.17 -17.90 -7.43
N GLU A 41 2.20 -18.31 -8.16
CA GLU A 41 2.87 -19.60 -7.96
C GLU A 41 3.63 -19.64 -6.63
N ARG A 42 4.48 -18.66 -6.37
CA ARG A 42 5.42 -18.70 -5.24
C ARG A 42 4.75 -18.66 -3.88
N PHE A 43 3.68 -17.88 -3.75
CA PHE A 43 3.01 -17.63 -2.47
C PHE A 43 1.68 -18.38 -2.35
N ASN A 44 1.28 -19.13 -3.38
CA ASN A 44 -0.04 -19.74 -3.49
C ASN A 44 -1.15 -18.71 -3.24
N VAL A 45 -1.26 -17.74 -4.14
CA VAL A 45 -2.23 -16.64 -4.03
C VAL A 45 -2.91 -16.37 -5.36
N VAL A 46 -4.15 -15.89 -5.31
CA VAL A 46 -4.73 -15.17 -6.45
C VAL A 46 -4.10 -13.78 -6.49
N ALA A 47 -3.19 -13.55 -7.44
CA ALA A 47 -2.46 -12.31 -7.60
C ALA A 47 -3.18 -11.37 -8.58
N ALA A 48 -3.36 -10.11 -8.21
CA ALA A 48 -4.07 -9.13 -9.00
C ALA A 48 -3.30 -7.81 -9.12
N SER A 49 -3.12 -7.33 -10.36
CA SER A 49 -2.72 -5.96 -10.63
C SER A 49 -3.93 -5.14 -11.06
N VAL A 50 -4.03 -3.90 -10.58
CA VAL A 50 -5.25 -3.09 -10.65
C VAL A 50 -4.91 -1.71 -11.19
N ASN A 51 -5.67 -1.22 -12.18
CA ASN A 51 -5.69 0.21 -12.47
C ASN A 51 -6.56 0.86 -11.41
N TYR A 52 -6.01 1.88 -10.78
CA TYR A 52 -6.70 2.76 -9.84
C TYR A 52 -6.63 4.22 -10.33
N LEU A 53 -7.26 5.14 -9.62
CA LEU A 53 -7.22 6.56 -9.92
C LEU A 53 -5.80 7.04 -10.29
N GLN A 54 -5.69 7.75 -11.41
CA GLN A 54 -4.43 8.26 -11.96
C GLN A 54 -3.45 7.19 -12.51
N SER A 55 -3.96 6.02 -12.91
CA SER A 55 -3.25 5.05 -13.77
C SER A 55 -3.18 5.53 -15.22
N GLY A 56 -2.23 5.00 -15.99
CA GLY A 56 -2.07 5.28 -17.42
C GLY A 56 -1.62 6.70 -17.72
N SER A 57 -1.68 7.13 -18.99
CA SER A 57 -1.30 8.49 -19.38
C SER A 57 -2.41 9.52 -19.15
N GLU A 58 -3.66 9.07 -19.03
CA GLU A 58 -4.87 9.92 -18.95
C GLU A 58 -4.87 10.86 -17.74
N TRP A 59 -4.14 10.54 -16.67
CA TRP A 59 -4.03 11.45 -15.53
C TRP A 59 -3.40 12.80 -15.92
N LYS A 60 -2.56 12.82 -16.96
CA LYS A 60 -1.92 14.03 -17.48
C LYS A 60 -2.92 14.97 -18.16
N ASP A 61 -4.07 14.46 -18.56
CA ASP A 61 -5.15 15.24 -19.19
C ASP A 61 -5.93 16.07 -18.15
N TYR A 62 -5.65 15.86 -16.85
CA TYR A 62 -6.24 16.62 -15.75
C TYR A 62 -5.15 17.33 -14.92
N PRO A 63 -4.37 18.26 -15.52
CA PRO A 63 -3.23 18.92 -14.85
C PRO A 63 -3.64 19.75 -13.62
N ASP A 64 -4.93 20.06 -13.50
CA ASP A 64 -5.47 20.78 -12.35
C ASP A 64 -5.81 19.91 -11.15
N ARG A 65 -5.65 18.59 -11.26
CA ARG A 65 -5.90 17.67 -10.15
C ARG A 65 -4.58 17.31 -9.47
N PRO A 66 -4.44 17.55 -8.15
CA PRO A 66 -3.30 17.04 -7.42
C PRO A 66 -3.26 15.50 -7.48
N TYR A 67 -2.06 14.95 -7.32
CA TYR A 67 -1.87 13.53 -7.10
C TYR A 67 -2.59 13.10 -5.82
N ASP A 68 -3.45 12.08 -5.92
CA ASP A 68 -4.31 11.68 -4.81
C ASP A 68 -3.52 11.13 -3.61
N HIS A 69 -2.31 10.62 -3.84
CA HIS A 69 -1.40 10.16 -2.79
C HIS A 69 -1.99 9.06 -1.89
N GLY A 70 -2.53 8.03 -2.53
CA GLY A 70 -2.92 6.78 -1.88
C GLY A 70 -4.29 6.79 -1.17
N TYR A 71 -5.08 7.86 -1.24
CA TYR A 71 -6.39 7.91 -0.60
C TYR A 71 -7.46 7.14 -1.40
N LEU A 72 -7.96 7.72 -2.49
CA LEU A 72 -8.90 7.05 -3.41
C LEU A 72 -8.22 5.92 -4.19
N GLN A 73 -6.92 6.04 -4.47
CA GLN A 73 -6.16 4.99 -5.13
C GLN A 73 -6.18 3.66 -4.36
N ALA A 74 -6.03 3.72 -3.03
CA ALA A 74 -6.13 2.53 -2.19
C ALA A 74 -7.57 2.01 -2.13
N MET A 75 -8.58 2.88 -2.14
CA MET A 75 -9.98 2.45 -2.17
C MET A 75 -10.34 1.72 -3.46
N ASP A 76 -9.81 2.14 -4.62
CA ASP A 76 -9.98 1.39 -5.88
C ASP A 76 -9.35 -0.02 -5.78
N CYS A 77 -8.18 -0.12 -5.15
CA CYS A 77 -7.50 -1.40 -4.94
C CYS A 77 -8.26 -2.31 -3.95
N ILE A 78 -8.76 -1.74 -2.85
CA ILE A 78 -9.60 -2.45 -1.86
C ILE A 78 -10.91 -2.90 -2.51
N GLY A 79 -11.51 -2.08 -3.38
CA GLY A 79 -12.70 -2.41 -4.13
C GLY A 79 -12.48 -3.56 -5.12
N ALA A 80 -11.35 -3.56 -5.84
CA ALA A 80 -10.96 -4.68 -6.69
C ALA A 80 -10.74 -5.97 -5.90
N LEU A 81 -10.06 -5.88 -4.76
CA LEU A 81 -9.87 -7.01 -3.84
C LEU A 81 -11.20 -7.54 -3.29
N TYR A 82 -12.11 -6.66 -2.88
CA TYR A 82 -13.46 -7.00 -2.44
C TYR A 82 -14.24 -7.73 -3.55
N HIS A 83 -14.08 -7.32 -4.80
CA HIS A 83 -14.74 -7.96 -5.93
C HIS A 83 -14.23 -9.40 -6.16
N ILE A 84 -12.91 -9.61 -6.10
CA ILE A 84 -12.31 -10.95 -6.17
C ILE A 84 -12.80 -11.82 -5.01
N TYR A 85 -12.68 -11.31 -3.78
CA TYR A 85 -13.14 -11.98 -2.57
C TYR A 85 -14.62 -12.40 -2.68
N SER A 86 -15.50 -11.49 -3.09
CA SER A 86 -16.94 -11.74 -3.19
C SER A 86 -17.24 -12.80 -4.25
N GLN A 87 -16.61 -12.72 -5.43
CA GLN A 87 -16.81 -13.73 -6.48
C GLN A 87 -16.38 -15.14 -6.04
N LEU A 88 -15.27 -15.26 -5.29
CA LEU A 88 -14.82 -16.55 -4.77
C LEU A 88 -15.84 -17.12 -3.77
N LYS A 89 -16.32 -16.29 -2.83
CA LYS A 89 -17.35 -16.69 -1.86
C LYS A 89 -18.67 -17.05 -2.53
N GLU A 90 -19.14 -16.28 -3.50
CA GLU A 90 -20.38 -16.52 -4.25
C GLU A 90 -20.33 -17.84 -5.04
N LYS A 91 -19.16 -18.20 -5.56
CA LYS A 91 -18.93 -19.48 -6.25
C LYS A 91 -18.71 -20.66 -5.30
N GLY A 92 -18.64 -20.43 -3.99
CA GLY A 92 -18.32 -21.46 -3.00
C GLY A 92 -16.89 -22.00 -3.13
N ILE A 93 -15.97 -21.22 -3.73
CA ILE A 93 -14.56 -21.60 -3.82
C ILE A 93 -13.92 -21.31 -2.47
N GLU A 94 -13.34 -22.34 -1.86
CA GLU A 94 -12.60 -22.21 -0.60
C GLU A 94 -11.25 -21.52 -0.85
N PHE A 95 -10.89 -20.56 -0.01
CA PHE A 95 -9.62 -19.86 -0.02
C PHE A 95 -9.32 -19.31 1.38
N ASN A 96 -8.06 -18.97 1.63
CA ASN A 96 -7.60 -18.45 2.92
C ASN A 96 -7.74 -16.93 3.00
N GLU A 97 -8.85 -16.45 3.55
CA GLU A 97 -9.12 -15.00 3.71
C GLU A 97 -8.19 -14.30 4.72
N HIS A 98 -7.36 -15.05 5.45
CA HIS A 98 -6.39 -14.50 6.39
C HIS A 98 -5.02 -14.28 5.74
N ARG A 99 -4.78 -14.82 4.55
CA ARG A 99 -3.55 -14.65 3.78
C ARG A 99 -3.77 -13.64 2.66
N VAL A 100 -3.87 -12.38 3.04
CA VAL A 100 -3.99 -11.27 2.08
C VAL A 100 -2.74 -10.42 2.11
N TYR A 101 -2.13 -10.24 0.95
CA TYR A 101 -0.87 -9.53 0.80
C TYR A 101 -0.97 -8.37 -0.19
N SER A 102 0.01 -7.47 -0.13
CA SER A 102 0.15 -6.40 -1.12
C SER A 102 1.62 -6.06 -1.35
N MET A 103 1.98 -5.72 -2.58
CA MET A 103 3.30 -5.18 -2.88
C MET A 103 3.21 -4.07 -3.91
N GLY A 104 4.16 -3.14 -3.87
CA GLY A 104 4.30 -2.13 -4.90
C GLY A 104 5.57 -1.31 -4.77
N GLY A 105 5.94 -0.64 -5.87
CA GLY A 105 7.10 0.22 -5.94
C GLY A 105 6.75 1.69 -6.17
N SER A 106 7.49 2.63 -5.58
CA SER A 106 7.26 4.08 -5.79
C SER A 106 5.82 4.50 -5.43
N GLY A 107 5.02 5.02 -6.36
CA GLY A 107 3.59 5.25 -6.13
C GLY A 107 2.86 4.01 -5.60
N GLY A 108 3.16 2.82 -6.12
CA GLY A 108 2.54 1.56 -5.67
C GLY A 108 2.95 1.13 -4.27
N GLY A 109 4.14 1.52 -3.81
CA GLY A 109 4.58 1.27 -2.44
C GLY A 109 3.78 2.11 -1.43
N ASN A 110 3.46 3.36 -1.80
CA ASN A 110 2.52 4.19 -1.04
C ASN A 110 1.11 3.59 -1.02
N VAL A 111 0.57 3.20 -2.18
CA VAL A 111 -0.76 2.58 -2.24
C VAL A 111 -0.78 1.25 -1.46
N THR A 112 0.30 0.47 -1.49
CA THR A 112 0.46 -0.75 -0.67
C THR A 112 0.31 -0.46 0.82
N GLN A 113 0.94 0.60 1.32
CA GLN A 113 0.76 1.05 2.70
C GLN A 113 -0.67 1.50 2.95
N MET A 114 -1.23 2.29 2.04
CA MET A 114 -2.57 2.84 2.23
C MET A 114 -3.68 1.78 2.18
N VAL A 115 -3.56 0.70 1.39
CA VAL A 115 -4.55 -0.39 1.46
C VAL A 115 -4.54 -1.09 2.82
N MET A 116 -3.37 -1.26 3.43
CA MET A 116 -3.26 -1.83 4.78
C MET A 116 -3.83 -0.89 5.84
N LYS A 117 -3.63 0.42 5.69
CA LYS A 117 -4.22 1.43 6.59
C LYS A 117 -5.73 1.43 6.47
N LEU A 118 -6.26 1.51 5.25
CA LEU A 118 -7.68 1.73 5.02
C LEU A 118 -8.52 0.45 5.21
N ALA A 119 -7.96 -0.74 4.99
CA ALA A 119 -8.56 -2.04 5.32
C ALA A 119 -7.79 -2.74 6.46
N PRO A 120 -7.90 -2.23 7.69
CA PRO A 120 -6.99 -2.57 8.77
C PRO A 120 -7.07 -4.05 9.16
N HIS A 121 -8.21 -4.73 9.06
CA HIS A 121 -8.33 -6.14 9.45
C HIS A 121 -8.05 -7.13 8.31
N THR A 122 -7.73 -6.65 7.11
CA THR A 122 -7.69 -7.49 5.90
C THR A 122 -6.30 -8.02 5.59
N PHE A 123 -5.26 -7.19 5.64
CA PHE A 123 -3.93 -7.56 5.17
C PHE A 123 -3.07 -8.23 6.26
N ALA A 124 -2.35 -9.28 5.89
CA ALA A 124 -1.40 -9.97 6.77
C ALA A 124 0.05 -9.48 6.56
N CYS A 125 0.41 -9.13 5.32
CA CYS A 125 1.74 -8.64 4.97
C CYS A 125 1.71 -7.64 3.81
N GLY A 126 2.49 -6.57 3.89
CA GLY A 126 2.71 -5.65 2.78
C GLY A 126 4.18 -5.36 2.52
N VAL A 127 4.57 -5.22 1.25
CA VAL A 127 5.94 -4.90 0.84
C VAL A 127 5.97 -3.57 0.09
N ASP A 128 6.57 -2.56 0.74
CA ASP A 128 6.82 -1.24 0.19
C ASP A 128 8.24 -1.17 -0.39
N ILE A 129 8.37 -0.95 -1.69
CA ILE A 129 9.66 -0.81 -2.37
C ILE A 129 9.87 0.63 -2.84
N CYS A 130 10.74 1.37 -2.16
CA CYS A 130 11.00 2.77 -2.47
C CYS A 130 9.73 3.62 -2.58
N GLY A 131 8.69 3.30 -1.80
CA GLY A 131 7.40 3.92 -1.97
C GLY A 131 7.39 5.37 -1.51
N MET A 132 6.52 6.17 -2.12
CA MET A 132 6.34 7.55 -1.66
C MET A 132 5.97 7.53 -0.17
N PRO A 133 6.66 8.31 0.68
CA PRO A 133 6.30 8.44 2.09
C PRO A 133 4.88 9.02 2.25
N GLY A 134 4.36 9.08 3.47
CA GLY A 134 3.14 9.83 3.77
C GLY A 134 3.19 11.29 3.27
N LEU A 135 2.02 11.88 3.02
CA LEU A 135 1.91 13.22 2.41
C LEU A 135 2.39 14.34 3.35
N THR A 136 3.71 14.54 3.44
CA THR A 136 4.31 15.69 4.15
C THR A 136 4.14 16.98 3.36
N ASP A 137 4.39 18.13 4.01
CA ASP A 137 4.36 19.44 3.33
C ASP A 137 5.31 19.52 2.13
N GLY A 138 6.51 18.95 2.23
CA GLY A 138 7.43 18.96 1.10
C GLY A 138 6.98 18.14 -0.09
N ILE A 139 6.22 17.07 0.14
CA ILE A 139 5.62 16.28 -0.94
C ILE A 139 4.35 16.95 -1.45
N ALA A 140 3.50 17.47 -0.56
CA ALA A 140 2.24 18.12 -0.91
C ALA A 140 2.45 19.34 -1.81
N TYR A 141 3.43 20.18 -1.45
CA TYR A 141 3.64 21.50 -2.05
C TYR A 141 4.93 21.60 -2.87
N GLY A 142 5.77 20.55 -2.88
CA GLY A 142 7.03 20.55 -3.63
C GLY A 142 8.06 21.53 -3.09
N THR A 143 8.25 21.59 -1.78
CA THR A 143 9.18 22.55 -1.15
C THR A 143 10.67 22.27 -1.45
N GLY A 144 10.97 21.08 -1.99
CA GLY A 144 12.34 20.64 -2.29
C GLY A 144 13.13 20.15 -1.07
N GLU A 145 12.47 19.97 0.08
CA GLU A 145 13.12 19.47 1.29
C GLU A 145 13.83 18.13 1.05
N TYR A 146 15.00 17.98 1.67
CA TYR A 146 15.89 16.82 1.53
C TYR A 146 16.28 16.49 0.07
N GLY A 147 16.21 17.46 -0.84
CA GLY A 147 16.55 17.28 -2.25
C GLY A 147 15.47 16.56 -3.06
N SER A 148 14.25 16.46 -2.53
CA SER A 148 13.10 15.87 -3.24
C SER A 148 12.72 16.66 -4.48
N HIS A 149 12.30 15.96 -5.51
CA HIS A 149 11.57 16.55 -6.64
C HIS A 149 10.07 16.23 -6.60
N LEU A 150 9.58 15.55 -5.56
CA LEU A 150 8.15 15.25 -5.43
C LEU A 150 7.35 16.52 -5.21
N ASN A 151 6.26 16.62 -5.97
CA ASN A 151 5.23 17.61 -5.78
C ASN A 151 3.89 16.97 -6.17
N ALA A 152 3.02 16.78 -5.18
CA ALA A 152 1.68 16.24 -5.40
C ALA A 152 0.73 17.29 -6.00
N GLY A 153 1.12 18.55 -6.10
CA GLY A 153 0.35 19.60 -6.78
C GLY A 153 -0.78 20.20 -5.94
N TYR A 154 -0.74 20.00 -4.62
CA TYR A 154 -1.68 20.60 -3.69
C TYR A 154 -1.37 22.09 -3.46
N SER A 155 -2.35 22.83 -2.96
CA SER A 155 -2.28 24.25 -2.65
C SER A 155 -2.51 24.51 -1.17
N GLN A 156 -1.84 25.53 -0.63
CA GLN A 156 -2.11 26.06 0.71
C GLN A 156 -3.20 27.14 0.72
N ASP A 157 -3.59 27.66 -0.45
CA ASP A 157 -4.66 28.67 -0.58
C ASP A 157 -6.05 28.02 -0.43
N PRO A 158 -6.86 28.39 0.59
CA PRO A 158 -8.21 27.88 0.79
C PRO A 158 -9.19 28.17 -0.35
N ALA A 159 -8.91 29.16 -1.20
CA ALA A 159 -9.73 29.46 -2.37
C ALA A 159 -9.37 28.58 -3.59
N SER A 160 -8.25 27.86 -3.53
CA SER A 160 -7.81 27.00 -4.63
C SER A 160 -8.64 25.71 -4.70
N PRO A 161 -9.00 25.23 -5.91
CA PRO A 161 -9.60 23.90 -6.06
C PRO A 161 -8.65 22.75 -5.68
N LYS A 162 -7.36 23.05 -5.48
CA LYS A 162 -6.31 22.11 -5.06
C LYS A 162 -6.00 22.24 -3.57
N TYR A 163 -6.81 22.99 -2.81
CA TYR A 163 -6.55 23.23 -1.40
C TYR A 163 -6.46 21.91 -0.63
N LEU A 164 -5.37 21.72 0.11
CA LEU A 164 -5.18 20.57 0.98
C LEU A 164 -5.56 20.97 2.40
N THR A 165 -6.70 20.49 2.87
CA THR A 165 -7.04 20.64 4.29
C THR A 165 -6.13 19.77 5.14
N LYS A 166 -5.98 20.14 6.42
CA LYS A 166 -5.20 19.33 7.37
C LYS A 166 -5.73 17.90 7.48
N ASP A 167 -7.06 17.71 7.50
CA ASP A 167 -7.68 16.40 7.56
C ASP A 167 -7.36 15.55 6.32
N MET A 168 -7.38 16.15 5.12
CA MET A 168 -7.01 15.49 3.88
C MET A 168 -5.55 15.03 3.88
N GLN A 169 -4.66 15.79 4.50
CA GLN A 169 -3.26 15.44 4.65
C GLN A 169 -3.06 14.31 5.67
N GLU A 170 -3.71 14.39 6.84
CA GLU A 170 -3.61 13.40 7.92
C GLU A 170 -4.06 12.01 7.49
N ILE A 171 -5.12 11.90 6.68
CA ILE A 171 -5.55 10.59 6.15
C ILE A 171 -4.56 10.03 5.12
N ARG A 172 -3.87 10.87 4.34
CA ARG A 172 -2.86 10.47 3.34
C ARG A 172 -1.47 10.23 3.94
N ASP A 173 -1.26 10.63 5.19
CA ASP A 173 -0.04 10.34 5.91
C ASP A 173 -0.13 8.99 6.63
N PHE A 174 0.53 7.96 6.08
CA PHE A 174 0.67 6.69 6.78
C PHE A 174 1.52 6.84 8.05
N GLY A 175 2.46 7.79 8.08
CA GLY A 175 3.32 8.09 9.23
C GLY A 175 2.61 8.81 10.38
N ASN A 176 1.31 9.11 10.25
CA ASN A 176 0.51 9.62 11.35
C ASN A 176 0.50 8.60 12.50
N LEU A 177 1.10 9.00 13.62
CA LEU A 177 1.35 8.13 14.76
C LEU A 177 0.07 7.56 15.38
N GLU A 178 -0.99 8.36 15.48
CA GLU A 178 -2.26 7.89 16.04
C GLU A 178 -2.95 6.89 15.10
N HIS A 179 -2.91 7.15 13.81
CA HIS A 179 -3.40 6.20 12.81
C HIS A 179 -2.61 4.88 12.86
N CYS A 180 -1.29 4.93 13.02
CA CYS A 180 -0.48 3.73 13.20
C CYS A 180 -0.87 2.93 14.46
N ARG A 181 -1.20 3.60 15.57
CA ARG A 181 -1.66 2.93 16.80
C ARG A 181 -3.01 2.25 16.62
N LEU A 182 -3.94 2.92 15.96
CA LEU A 182 -5.25 2.36 15.63
C LEU A 182 -5.10 1.14 14.71
N LEU A 183 -4.24 1.23 13.69
CA LEU A 183 -3.93 0.12 12.80
C LEU A 183 -3.32 -1.06 13.58
N LYS A 184 -2.37 -0.81 14.49
CA LYS A 184 -1.77 -1.86 15.34
C LYS A 184 -2.82 -2.53 16.23
N ALA A 185 -3.72 -1.76 16.82
CA ALA A 185 -4.78 -2.29 17.67
C ALA A 185 -5.76 -3.17 16.88
N ALA A 186 -6.12 -2.73 15.67
CA ALA A 186 -7.01 -3.48 14.77
C ALA A 186 -6.35 -4.75 14.22
N ASN A 187 -5.05 -4.70 13.94
CA ASN A 187 -4.32 -5.78 13.31
C ASN A 187 -2.95 -6.00 13.96
N PRO A 188 -2.91 -6.68 15.12
CA PRO A 188 -1.69 -6.89 15.88
C PRO A 188 -0.65 -7.74 15.13
N ASN A 189 -1.06 -8.51 14.12
CA ASN A 189 -0.21 -9.43 13.37
C ASN A 189 0.27 -8.88 12.02
N LEU A 190 -0.19 -7.68 11.63
CA LEU A 190 0.21 -7.04 10.38
C LEU A 190 1.72 -6.92 10.28
N LYS A 191 2.29 -7.48 9.21
CA LYS A 191 3.70 -7.32 8.85
C LYS A 191 3.88 -6.29 7.75
N ILE A 192 4.79 -5.35 7.94
CA ILE A 192 5.19 -4.39 6.90
C ILE A 192 6.68 -4.59 6.61
N VAL A 193 7.05 -4.73 5.35
CA VAL A 193 8.45 -4.78 4.90
C VAL A 193 8.71 -3.55 4.05
N ILE A 194 9.64 -2.70 4.46
CA ILE A 194 10.06 -1.50 3.74
C ILE A 194 11.45 -1.75 3.17
N CYS A 195 11.59 -1.67 1.85
CA CYS A 195 12.84 -1.78 1.13
C CYS A 195 13.13 -0.45 0.43
N HIS A 196 14.10 0.34 0.91
CA HIS A 196 14.30 1.71 0.44
C HIS A 196 15.79 2.04 0.28
N GLY A 197 16.17 2.58 -0.87
CA GLY A 197 17.55 3.02 -1.12
C GLY A 197 17.90 4.31 -0.35
N VAL A 198 19.08 4.37 0.28
CA VAL A 198 19.49 5.57 1.06
C VAL A 198 19.79 6.81 0.21
N ASP A 199 20.10 6.62 -1.07
CA ASP A 199 20.39 7.68 -2.04
C ASP A 199 19.18 7.99 -2.95
N ASP A 200 17.99 7.50 -2.58
CA ASP A 200 16.76 7.79 -3.31
C ASP A 200 16.39 9.28 -3.22
N ARG A 201 16.64 10.01 -4.31
CA ARG A 201 16.25 11.43 -4.47
C ARG A 201 14.85 11.60 -5.04
N SER A 202 14.25 10.54 -5.59
CA SER A 202 12.89 10.58 -6.11
C SER A 202 11.87 10.44 -4.98
N CYS A 203 12.11 9.56 -4.01
CA CYS A 203 11.34 9.42 -2.79
C CYS A 203 12.33 9.51 -1.61
N PRO A 204 12.58 10.73 -1.06
CA PRO A 204 13.64 10.93 -0.09
C PRO A 204 13.55 9.98 1.11
N VAL A 205 14.66 9.29 1.38
CA VAL A 205 14.74 8.31 2.47
C VAL A 205 14.45 8.94 3.84
N VAL A 206 14.75 10.23 4.04
CA VAL A 206 14.51 10.94 5.30
C VAL A 206 13.04 10.91 5.71
N HIS A 207 12.13 11.14 4.77
CA HIS A 207 10.70 11.05 5.02
C HIS A 207 10.26 9.62 5.32
N LYS A 208 10.83 8.63 4.62
CA LYS A 208 10.53 7.23 4.87
C LYS A 208 11.02 6.78 6.26
N ILE A 209 12.20 7.23 6.70
CA ILE A 209 12.73 6.97 8.05
C ILE A 209 11.83 7.59 9.12
N ALA A 210 11.36 8.83 8.92
CA ALA A 210 10.43 9.47 9.84
C ALA A 210 9.12 8.67 9.97
N GLN A 211 8.55 8.23 8.84
CA GLN A 211 7.38 7.36 8.81
C GLN A 211 7.65 6.00 9.49
N PHE A 212 8.78 5.35 9.19
CA PHE A 212 9.18 4.08 9.81
C PHE A 212 9.30 4.22 11.32
N ARG A 213 9.86 5.33 11.81
CA ARG A 213 9.91 5.63 13.24
C ARG A 213 8.52 5.69 13.86
N SER A 214 7.56 6.38 13.23
CA SER A 214 6.17 6.42 13.72
C SER A 214 5.54 5.02 13.79
N MET A 215 5.85 4.14 12.84
CA MET A 215 5.37 2.75 12.87
C MET A 215 5.93 1.99 14.07
N ILE A 216 7.24 2.10 14.32
CA ILE A 216 7.91 1.50 15.48
C ILE A 216 7.34 2.06 16.79
N ASP A 217 7.18 3.38 16.89
CA ASP A 217 6.64 4.07 18.08
C ASP A 217 5.17 3.69 18.35
N ALA A 218 4.42 3.28 17.32
CA ALA A 218 3.07 2.74 17.44
C ALA A 218 3.02 1.23 17.78
N GLY A 219 4.17 0.53 17.72
CA GLY A 219 4.27 -0.91 17.95
C GLY A 219 3.86 -1.78 16.77
N LEU A 220 3.82 -1.22 15.55
CA LEU A 220 3.65 -2.01 14.33
C LEU A 220 4.85 -2.93 14.12
N ASP A 221 4.60 -4.14 13.61
CA ASP A 221 5.66 -5.08 13.25
C ASP A 221 6.16 -4.73 11.84
N VAL A 222 7.23 -3.95 11.79
CA VAL A 222 7.81 -3.42 10.55
C VAL A 222 9.30 -3.75 10.44
N ASP A 223 9.72 -4.25 9.28
CA ASP A 223 11.14 -4.37 8.93
C ASP A 223 11.55 -3.22 8.00
N GLY A 224 12.61 -2.52 8.39
CA GLY A 224 13.22 -1.47 7.58
C GLY A 224 14.52 -1.95 6.95
N HIS A 225 14.52 -2.20 5.65
CA HIS A 225 15.69 -2.50 4.84
C HIS A 225 16.12 -1.25 4.08
N PHE A 226 16.96 -0.43 4.72
CA PHE A 226 17.52 0.79 4.12
C PHE A 226 18.85 0.46 3.42
N PHE A 227 18.82 0.37 2.10
CA PHE A 227 19.94 -0.13 1.30
C PHE A 227 21.04 0.90 1.14
N THR A 228 22.17 0.62 1.79
CA THR A 228 23.48 1.24 1.56
C THR A 228 24.32 0.39 0.57
N GLU A 229 25.50 0.88 0.18
CA GLU A 229 26.46 0.14 -0.66
C GLU A 229 26.76 -1.28 -0.16
N TRP A 230 26.69 -1.52 1.15
CA TRP A 230 26.87 -2.86 1.73
C TRP A 230 25.86 -3.90 1.23
N HIS A 231 24.65 -3.44 0.86
CA HIS A 231 23.57 -4.31 0.40
C HIS A 231 23.62 -4.60 -1.10
N VAL A 232 24.42 -3.86 -1.86
CA VAL A 232 24.50 -3.98 -3.32
C VAL A 232 25.20 -5.29 -3.67
N ASP A 233 24.44 -6.23 -4.22
CA ASP A 233 24.90 -7.57 -4.59
C ASP A 233 25.01 -7.77 -6.11
N GLY A 234 24.73 -6.71 -6.89
CA GLY A 234 24.82 -6.72 -8.34
C GLY A 234 23.73 -7.55 -9.05
N SER A 235 22.75 -8.10 -8.31
CA SER A 235 21.68 -8.93 -8.86
C SER A 235 20.30 -8.51 -8.35
N VAL A 236 20.01 -8.68 -7.07
CA VAL A 236 18.75 -8.30 -6.43
C VAL A 236 18.76 -6.82 -6.09
N VAL A 237 19.80 -6.38 -5.39
CA VAL A 237 20.01 -4.97 -5.06
C VAL A 237 21.17 -4.48 -5.90
N THR A 238 20.89 -3.57 -6.82
CA THR A 238 21.88 -3.04 -7.78
C THR A 238 22.14 -1.55 -7.61
N SER A 239 21.40 -0.88 -6.75
CA SER A 239 21.53 0.55 -6.48
C SER A 239 21.01 0.91 -5.09
N THR A 240 21.59 1.95 -4.51
CA THR A 240 21.08 2.64 -3.32
C THR A 240 20.09 3.75 -3.66
N GLY A 241 19.78 3.98 -4.95
CA GLY A 241 18.80 4.98 -5.41
C GLY A 241 17.38 4.41 -5.60
N HIS A 242 16.49 5.22 -6.18
CA HIS A 242 15.07 4.87 -6.39
C HIS A 242 14.79 3.53 -7.09
N PRO A 243 15.59 3.07 -8.07
CA PRO A 243 15.33 1.80 -8.73
C PRO A 243 15.47 0.59 -7.80
N VAL A 244 16.37 0.67 -6.80
CA VAL A 244 16.90 -0.37 -5.90
C VAL A 244 17.46 -1.65 -6.55
N GLY A 245 16.90 -2.08 -7.67
CA GLY A 245 17.33 -3.26 -8.43
C GLY A 245 16.15 -4.04 -8.97
N ASP A 246 16.24 -5.37 -8.92
CA ASP A 246 15.16 -6.25 -9.36
C ASP A 246 14.09 -6.32 -8.27
N ARG A 247 13.01 -5.55 -8.44
CA ARG A 247 11.94 -5.42 -7.45
C ARG A 247 11.21 -6.74 -7.18
N GLU A 248 11.13 -7.64 -8.15
CA GLU A 248 10.57 -8.98 -7.95
C GLU A 248 11.42 -9.76 -6.95
N GLN A 249 12.73 -9.76 -7.19
CA GLN A 249 13.69 -10.45 -6.33
C GLN A 249 13.84 -9.77 -4.97
N VAL A 250 13.61 -8.45 -4.88
CA VAL A 250 13.54 -7.74 -3.60
C VAL A 250 12.37 -8.25 -2.76
N VAL A 251 11.17 -8.43 -3.32
CA VAL A 251 10.05 -9.06 -2.59
C VAL A 251 10.46 -10.46 -2.12
N ILE A 252 11.01 -11.27 -3.00
CA ILE A 252 11.39 -12.66 -2.69
C ILE A 252 12.43 -12.69 -1.56
N LYS A 253 13.52 -11.92 -1.69
CA LYS A 253 14.64 -11.90 -0.74
C LYS A 253 14.22 -11.44 0.66
N TYR A 254 13.33 -10.46 0.76
CA TYR A 254 13.01 -9.79 2.03
C TYR A 254 11.64 -10.14 2.60
N ALA A 255 10.73 -10.75 1.84
CA ALA A 255 9.36 -11.05 2.29
C ALA A 255 8.95 -12.53 2.19
N ASP A 256 9.75 -13.39 1.55
CA ASP A 256 9.45 -14.83 1.44
C ASP A 256 9.09 -15.49 2.76
N ALA A 257 9.88 -15.19 3.80
CA ALA A 257 9.71 -15.80 5.11
C ALA A 257 8.34 -15.49 5.73
N TYR A 258 7.67 -14.42 5.28
CA TYR A 258 6.37 -13.97 5.75
C TYR A 258 5.22 -14.37 4.83
N MET A 259 5.46 -14.49 3.52
CA MET A 259 4.39 -14.65 2.51
C MET A 259 4.25 -16.08 1.97
N LYS A 260 5.32 -16.90 2.00
CA LYS A 260 5.22 -18.32 1.65
C LYS A 260 4.35 -19.07 2.66
N GLU A 261 3.63 -20.07 2.18
CA GLU A 261 2.75 -20.90 3.03
C GLU A 261 3.54 -21.62 4.13
N ASP A 262 4.71 -22.12 3.77
CA ASP A 262 5.68 -22.79 4.63
C ASP A 262 6.77 -21.84 5.16
N GLY A 263 6.54 -20.52 5.04
CA GLY A 263 7.45 -19.50 5.49
C GLY A 263 7.70 -19.61 6.99
N LYS A 264 8.97 -19.49 7.42
CA LYS A 264 9.37 -19.56 8.84
C LYS A 264 8.56 -18.60 9.74
N PHE A 265 8.12 -17.49 9.19
CA PHE A 265 7.36 -16.44 9.86
C PHE A 265 6.06 -16.13 9.11
N ALA A 266 5.47 -17.14 8.45
CA ALA A 266 4.29 -17.00 7.61
C ALA A 266 3.20 -16.17 8.33
N ARG A 267 2.64 -15.20 7.60
CA ARG A 267 1.70 -14.22 8.15
C ARG A 267 0.29 -14.53 7.71
N ALA A 268 -0.60 -14.44 8.69
CA ALA A 268 -2.05 -14.47 8.55
C ALA A 268 -2.68 -13.47 9.53
N THR A 269 -3.82 -12.90 9.17
CA THR A 269 -4.60 -12.06 10.09
C THR A 269 -5.19 -12.90 11.23
N ALA A 270 -5.40 -12.28 12.39
CA ALA A 270 -5.86 -12.98 13.59
C ALA A 270 -7.36 -13.27 13.63
N GLY A 271 -8.15 -12.65 12.73
CA GLY A 271 -9.60 -12.73 12.74
C GLY A 271 -10.19 -12.41 11.38
N ALA A 272 -11.51 -12.25 11.38
CA ALA A 272 -12.28 -11.92 10.19
C ALA A 272 -11.75 -10.66 9.49
N SER A 273 -11.66 -10.71 8.15
CA SER A 273 -11.32 -9.56 7.31
C SER A 273 -12.35 -8.44 7.43
N ASP A 274 -12.03 -7.23 6.95
CA ASP A 274 -12.99 -6.12 6.94
C ASP A 274 -14.27 -6.48 6.14
N PHE A 275 -14.12 -7.24 5.05
CA PHE A 275 -15.23 -7.71 4.21
C PHE A 275 -16.15 -8.70 4.93
N THR A 276 -15.57 -9.57 5.76
CA THR A 276 -16.34 -10.51 6.59
C THR A 276 -17.02 -9.80 7.76
N ARG A 277 -16.31 -8.85 8.39
CA ARG A 277 -16.79 -8.11 9.59
C ARG A 277 -17.95 -7.17 9.27
N LYS A 278 -17.97 -6.58 8.07
CA LYS A 278 -19.03 -5.65 7.62
C LYS A 278 -19.28 -4.49 8.61
N ALA A 279 -18.21 -3.97 9.18
CA ALA A 279 -18.24 -2.93 10.20
C ALA A 279 -17.48 -1.70 9.73
N ASN A 280 -17.70 -0.57 10.41
CA ASN A 280 -16.97 0.65 10.13
C ASN A 280 -15.60 0.64 10.83
N PHE A 281 -14.65 1.35 10.22
CA PHE A 281 -13.40 1.73 10.86
C PHE A 281 -13.22 3.24 10.78
N GLU A 282 -12.67 3.85 11.83
CA GLU A 282 -12.56 5.31 11.93
C GLU A 282 -11.13 5.75 12.19
N TYR A 283 -10.67 6.75 11.43
CA TYR A 283 -9.41 7.44 11.66
C TYR A 283 -9.69 8.90 12.05
N PRO A 284 -9.38 9.31 13.30
CA PRO A 284 -9.62 10.66 13.77
C PRO A 284 -8.63 11.65 13.14
N THR A 285 -9.12 12.82 12.76
CA THR A 285 -8.31 13.92 12.23
C THR A 285 -8.55 15.19 13.05
N THR A 286 -7.84 16.26 12.71
CA THR A 286 -7.88 17.52 13.47
C THR A 286 -9.30 18.08 13.58
N ASN A 287 -10.08 18.10 12.50
CA ASN A 287 -11.41 18.72 12.44
C ASN A 287 -12.55 17.70 12.25
N GLY A 288 -12.26 16.40 12.30
CA GLY A 288 -13.24 15.37 11.99
C GLY A 288 -12.71 13.96 12.18
N LYS A 289 -13.21 13.06 11.35
CA LYS A 289 -12.72 11.70 11.19
C LYS A 289 -13.03 11.22 9.78
N TYR A 290 -12.21 10.30 9.29
CA TYR A 290 -12.56 9.49 8.12
C TYR A 290 -13.22 8.20 8.59
N VAL A 291 -14.39 7.89 8.04
CA VAL A 291 -15.13 6.65 8.30
C VAL A 291 -15.02 5.78 7.05
N ILE A 292 -14.48 4.58 7.21
CA ILE A 292 -14.46 3.53 6.19
C ILE A 292 -15.58 2.54 6.51
N ASP A 293 -16.53 2.37 5.59
CA ASP A 293 -17.68 1.49 5.72
C ASP A 293 -17.51 0.24 4.85
N TYR A 294 -17.58 -0.94 5.48
CA TYR A 294 -17.48 -2.27 4.86
C TYR A 294 -18.80 -3.05 4.84
N SER A 295 -19.93 -2.42 5.18
CA SER A 295 -21.25 -3.06 5.19
C SER A 295 -21.68 -3.58 3.81
N ALA A 296 -21.14 -2.98 2.75
CA ALA A 296 -21.31 -3.34 1.35
C ALA A 296 -19.97 -3.15 0.60
N TYR A 297 -20.03 -2.79 -0.69
CA TYR A 297 -18.85 -2.34 -1.42
C TYR A 297 -18.13 -1.23 -0.62
N PRO A 298 -16.81 -1.35 -0.37
CA PRO A 298 -16.10 -0.46 0.56
C PRO A 298 -16.22 1.02 0.18
N ARG A 299 -16.52 1.86 1.16
CA ARG A 299 -16.65 3.33 0.98
C ARG A 299 -15.87 4.05 2.06
N ILE A 300 -15.40 5.25 1.74
CA ILE A 300 -14.74 6.15 2.69
C ILE A 300 -15.34 7.54 2.59
N GLU A 301 -15.60 8.16 3.74
CA GLU A 301 -16.11 9.52 3.82
C GLU A 301 -15.50 10.29 4.99
N PHE A 302 -15.46 11.62 4.85
CA PHE A 302 -15.07 12.51 5.94
C PHE A 302 -16.30 12.98 6.70
N VAL A 303 -16.29 12.80 8.02
CA VAL A 303 -17.32 13.28 8.94
C VAL A 303 -16.71 14.40 9.81
N PRO A 304 -17.18 15.65 9.69
CA PRO A 304 -16.69 16.75 10.51
C PRO A 304 -17.06 16.55 11.98
N LYS A 305 -16.26 17.10 12.90
CA LYS A 305 -16.63 17.19 14.32
C LYS A 305 -17.91 18.01 14.45
N GLU A 306 -18.86 17.51 15.25
CA GLU A 306 -20.01 18.33 15.67
C GLU A 306 -19.48 19.52 16.47
N GLY A 307 -19.95 20.73 16.11
CA GLY A 307 -19.55 22.00 16.72
C GLY A 307 -20.28 22.30 18.01
#